data_AF-A0A382TGM7-F1
#
_entry.id   AF-A0A382TGM7-F1
#
_cell.length_a   1.000
_cell.length_b   1.000
_cell.length_c   1.000
_cell.angle_alpha   90.00
_cell.angle_beta   90.00
_cell.angle_gamma   90.00
#
_symmetry.space_group_name_H-M   'P 1'
#
loop_
_entity.id
_entity.type
_entity.pdbx_description
1 polymer ?
#
loop_
_entity_poly.entity_id
_entity_poly.type
_entity_poly.pdbx_seq_one_letter_code
_entity_poly.pdbx_strand_id
1 'polypeptide(L)'
;LFPELSEQTTPVVSTVSTPISTQQQEPLTSHQSTPLSVGIENYIDEKGSIRTRSIDEVKHSLNHMIEEWGDIPIGSVTREMTTNFKNHIRKIPRNRKKNPKYRDKDFHELTKMDIKDPISTTTLNKHLGWCSSFYDWSINHGYSDINPFKGMKLKRTVRPRDERDRFNESDLKKIFGKRNYIHFTKIEERRYELYWVPLISVFSGLRLGEITSLYLDNIREISGNHREKRWVFDIVEEPERTDKHLKTKSSRRIVPVHNTLIELGLVEFIELLKKKDPTRERLFQELKLSEGNYNKNVSTFF
;
A
#
# COMPACT_ATOMS: atom_id res chain seq x y z
N LEU A 1 -36.49 45.48 58.85
CA LEU A 1 -35.55 44.39 58.49
C LEU A 1 -34.27 45.05 57.98
N PHE A 2 -33.32 45.22 58.91
CA PHE A 2 -31.89 45.58 58.82
C PHE A 2 -31.40 46.56 57.72
N PRO A 3 -31.24 47.86 58.05
CA PRO A 3 -30.56 48.88 57.23
C PRO A 3 -29.01 48.89 57.33
N GLU A 4 -28.37 47.85 57.90
CA GLU A 4 -26.95 47.89 58.32
C GLU A 4 -25.93 47.23 57.37
N LEU A 5 -26.27 46.95 56.12
CA LEU A 5 -25.31 46.41 55.14
C LEU A 5 -25.05 47.39 54.00
N SER A 6 -24.37 48.49 54.34
CA SER A 6 -23.73 49.41 53.40
C SER A 6 -22.23 49.38 53.68
N GLU A 7 -21.53 48.38 53.16
CA GLU A 7 -20.06 48.35 53.17
C GLU A 7 -19.51 48.63 51.77
N GLN A 8 -18.71 49.70 51.70
CA GLN A 8 -17.94 50.14 50.54
C GLN A 8 -16.81 49.14 50.28
N THR A 9 -16.78 48.52 49.10
CA THR A 9 -15.64 47.71 48.67
C THR A 9 -14.54 48.62 48.12
N THR A 10 -13.41 48.73 48.84
CA THR A 10 -12.14 49.22 48.29
C THR A 10 -11.54 48.16 47.34
N PRO A 11 -10.98 48.55 46.20
CA PRO A 11 -10.34 47.60 45.29
C PRO A 11 -8.96 47.22 45.84
N VAL A 12 -8.80 45.96 46.25
CA VAL A 12 -7.49 45.37 46.53
C VAL A 12 -6.84 45.03 45.19
N VAL A 13 -5.79 45.77 44.82
CA VAL A 13 -4.93 45.42 43.68
C VAL A 13 -4.08 44.22 44.08
N SER A 14 -4.49 43.03 43.68
CA SER A 14 -3.66 41.83 43.78
C SER A 14 -2.58 41.86 42.70
N THR A 15 -1.35 42.19 43.07
CA THR A 15 -0.17 41.97 42.22
C THR A 15 0.10 40.47 42.13
N VAL A 16 -0.43 39.83 41.10
CA VAL A 16 -0.07 38.44 40.75
C VAL A 16 1.30 38.46 40.07
N SER A 17 2.33 38.12 40.83
CA SER A 17 3.64 37.80 40.30
C SER A 17 3.55 36.47 39.54
N THR A 18 3.38 36.52 38.21
CA THR A 18 3.55 35.34 37.36
C THR A 18 5.04 34.95 37.33
N PRO A 19 5.43 33.73 37.76
CA PRO A 19 6.77 33.24 37.49
C PRO A 19 6.87 32.88 36.01
N ILE A 20 7.77 33.57 35.31
CA ILE A 20 8.19 33.19 33.96
C ILE A 20 8.96 31.88 34.09
N SER A 21 8.30 30.75 33.81
CA SER A 21 8.99 29.47 33.62
C SER A 21 9.63 29.50 32.24
N THR A 22 10.92 29.80 32.19
CA THR A 22 11.76 29.56 31.03
C THR A 22 11.80 28.05 30.79
N GLN A 23 11.08 27.56 29.78
CA GLN A 23 11.18 26.16 29.36
C GLN A 23 12.57 25.92 28.78
N GLN A 24 13.53 25.53 29.62
CA GLN A 24 14.74 24.86 29.15
C GLN A 24 14.31 23.48 28.66
N GLN A 25 14.49 23.21 27.36
CA GLN A 25 14.36 21.85 26.83
C GLN A 25 15.36 20.96 27.55
N GLU A 26 14.89 19.92 28.23
CA GLU A 26 15.78 18.92 28.80
C GLU A 26 16.67 18.34 27.69
N PRO A 27 17.98 18.13 27.96
CA PRO A 27 18.87 17.54 26.98
C PRO A 27 18.40 16.12 26.64
N LEU A 28 18.48 15.76 25.35
CA LEU A 28 18.10 14.42 24.89
C LEU A 28 18.92 13.35 25.62
N THR A 29 18.26 12.26 25.99
CA THR A 29 18.96 11.08 26.50
C THR A 29 19.89 10.49 25.43
N SER A 30 20.84 9.64 25.84
CA SER A 30 21.70 8.91 24.89
C SER A 30 20.89 8.12 23.86
N HIS A 31 19.76 7.54 24.27
CA HIS A 31 18.89 6.78 23.37
C HIS A 31 18.11 7.68 22.41
N GLN A 32 17.55 8.79 22.90
CA GLN A 32 16.89 9.81 22.07
C GLN A 32 17.85 10.52 21.10
N SER A 33 19.15 10.52 21.41
CA SER A 33 20.22 11.05 20.56
C SER A 33 20.57 10.16 19.35
N THR A 34 19.94 8.99 19.24
CA THR A 34 20.16 8.06 18.10
C THR A 34 19.76 8.73 16.78
N PRO A 35 20.61 8.69 15.73
CA PRO A 35 20.29 9.25 14.42
C PRO A 35 19.10 8.56 13.75
N LEU A 36 18.36 9.29 12.91
CA LEU A 36 17.24 8.77 12.12
C LEU A 36 17.62 7.54 11.29
N SER A 37 18.79 7.57 10.63
CA SER A 37 19.28 6.48 9.79
C SER A 37 19.40 5.16 10.56
N VAL A 38 19.99 5.21 11.76
CA VAL A 38 20.17 4.05 12.64
C VAL A 38 18.81 3.55 13.15
N GLY A 39 17.94 4.45 13.59
CA GLY A 39 16.59 4.06 14.02
C GLY A 39 15.77 3.41 12.91
N ILE A 40 15.87 3.92 11.68
CA ILE A 40 15.16 3.37 10.51
C ILE A 40 15.62 1.95 10.21
N GLU A 41 16.92 1.67 10.25
CA GLU A 41 17.43 0.31 10.05
C GLU A 41 16.95 -0.63 11.17
N ASN A 42 17.08 -0.22 12.44
CA ASN A 42 16.58 -1.00 13.58
C ASN A 42 15.07 -1.32 13.45
N TYR A 43 14.26 -0.34 13.07
CA TYR A 43 12.82 -0.51 12.88
C TYR A 43 12.48 -1.52 11.77
N ILE A 44 13.33 -1.60 10.75
CA ILE A 44 13.13 -2.48 9.60
C ILE A 44 13.60 -3.89 9.92
N ASP A 45 14.72 -4.03 10.61
CA ASP A 45 15.25 -5.31 11.06
C ASP A 45 14.27 -6.00 12.02
N GLU A 46 13.65 -5.25 12.95
CA GLU A 46 12.65 -5.80 13.87
C GLU A 46 11.38 -6.26 13.15
N LYS A 47 11.02 -5.63 12.03
CA LYS A 47 9.84 -6.01 11.26
C LYS A 47 9.93 -7.42 10.67
N GLY A 48 11.11 -8.04 10.62
CA GLY A 48 11.28 -9.45 10.28
C GLY A 48 10.87 -9.80 8.85
N SER A 49 10.24 -10.98 8.66
CA SER A 49 9.87 -11.54 7.34
C SER A 49 8.70 -10.79 6.68
N ILE A 50 8.98 -9.57 6.22
CA ILE A 50 8.11 -8.78 5.36
C ILE A 50 8.60 -8.89 3.93
N ARG A 51 7.68 -8.83 2.96
CA ARG A 51 8.03 -8.78 1.53
C ARG A 51 9.01 -7.64 1.25
N THR A 52 10.09 -7.92 0.52
CA THR A 52 11.15 -6.95 0.17
C THR A 52 10.58 -5.63 -0.36
N ARG A 53 9.59 -5.69 -1.26
CA ARG A 53 8.94 -4.48 -1.79
C ARG A 53 8.29 -3.60 -0.72
N SER A 54 7.70 -4.20 0.32
CA SER A 54 7.11 -3.42 1.41
C SER A 54 8.20 -2.76 2.26
N ILE A 55 9.35 -3.42 2.45
CA ILE A 55 10.52 -2.82 3.09
C ILE A 55 11.02 -1.63 2.27
N ASP A 56 11.19 -1.77 0.96
CA ASP A 56 11.62 -0.68 0.08
C ASP A 56 10.66 0.53 0.15
N GLU A 57 9.35 0.27 0.20
CA GLU A 57 8.34 1.32 0.34
C GLU A 57 8.40 2.02 1.71
N VAL A 58 8.70 1.29 2.78
CA VAL A 58 8.91 1.86 4.13
C VAL A 58 10.20 2.67 4.14
N LYS A 59 11.34 2.10 3.74
CA LYS A 59 12.64 2.80 3.62
C LYS A 59 12.50 4.09 2.83
N HIS A 60 11.91 4.01 1.64
CA HIS A 60 11.71 5.17 0.78
C HIS A 60 10.90 6.27 1.48
N SER A 61 9.87 5.89 2.23
CA SER A 61 9.02 6.85 2.93
C SER A 61 9.71 7.51 4.12
N LEU A 62 10.49 6.75 4.88
CA LEU A 62 11.20 7.25 6.05
C LEU A 62 12.43 8.10 5.65
N ASN A 63 13.09 7.76 4.53
CA ASN A 63 14.20 8.55 3.99
C ASN A 63 13.80 9.98 3.60
N HIS A 64 12.52 10.27 3.39
CA HIS A 64 12.07 11.66 3.23
C HIS A 64 12.32 12.52 4.47
N MET A 65 12.35 11.94 5.68
CA MET A 65 12.71 12.69 6.90
C MET A 65 14.19 13.09 6.86
N ILE A 66 15.07 12.18 6.42
CA ILE A 66 16.50 12.47 6.27
C ILE A 66 16.75 13.49 5.15
N GLU A 67 16.02 13.39 4.04
CA GLU A 67 16.10 14.40 2.96
C GLU A 67 15.61 15.79 3.41
N GLU A 68 14.66 15.87 4.34
CA GLU A 68 14.14 17.14 4.87
C GLU A 68 15.04 17.73 5.97
N TRP A 69 15.49 16.93 6.93
CA TRP A 69 16.16 17.45 8.13
C TRP A 69 17.64 17.07 8.23
N GLY A 70 18.13 16.19 7.36
CA GLY A 70 19.39 15.48 7.57
C GLY A 70 19.23 14.33 8.58
N ASP A 71 20.36 13.71 8.93
CA ASP A 71 20.41 12.59 9.86
C ASP A 71 20.44 13.04 11.33
N ILE A 72 19.41 13.79 11.72
CA ILE A 72 19.27 14.34 13.07
C ILE A 72 18.84 13.26 14.09
N PRO A 73 19.00 13.52 15.40
CA PRO A 73 18.48 12.63 16.44
C PRO A 73 16.96 12.44 16.37
N ILE A 74 16.50 11.19 16.54
CA ILE A 74 15.06 10.84 16.51
C ILE A 74 14.26 11.65 17.54
N GLY A 75 14.80 11.81 18.75
CA GLY A 75 14.15 12.54 19.85
C GLY A 75 14.07 14.05 19.65
N SER A 76 14.84 14.62 18.71
CA SER A 76 14.82 16.05 18.41
C SER A 76 13.65 16.51 17.54
N VAL A 77 12.93 15.58 16.92
CA VAL A 77 11.89 15.91 15.94
C VAL A 77 10.63 16.42 16.62
N THR A 78 10.27 17.66 16.30
CA THR A 78 9.12 18.34 16.90
C THR A 78 7.86 18.28 16.02
N ARG A 79 6.74 18.69 16.61
CA ARG A 79 5.45 18.85 15.91
C ARG A 79 5.50 19.93 14.83
N GLU A 80 6.29 20.97 15.04
CA GLU A 80 6.46 22.06 14.08
C GLU A 80 7.22 21.57 12.84
N MET A 81 8.31 20.85 13.05
CA MET A 81 9.11 20.25 11.96
C MET A 81 8.26 19.35 11.07
N THR A 82 7.44 18.48 11.67
CA THR A 82 6.54 17.59 10.93
C THR A 82 5.43 18.31 10.17
N THR A 83 4.99 19.48 10.65
CA THR A 83 4.02 20.33 9.95
C THR A 83 4.63 20.93 8.68
N ASN A 84 5.88 21.43 8.77
CA ASN A 84 6.62 21.95 7.62
C ASN A 84 6.94 20.85 6.61
N PHE A 85 7.43 19.71 7.10
CA PHE A 85 7.67 18.52 6.29
C PHE A 85 6.43 18.12 5.49
N LYS A 86 5.25 18.06 6.12
CA LYS A 86 3.98 17.74 5.43
C LYS A 86 3.67 18.71 4.29
N ASN A 87 3.97 20.00 4.45
CA ASN A 87 3.77 21.01 3.41
C ASN A 87 4.75 20.84 2.26
N HIS A 88 6.00 20.46 2.56
CA HIS A 88 7.04 20.19 1.56
C HIS A 88 6.80 18.89 0.79
N ILE A 89 6.58 17.76 1.49
CA ILE A 89 6.37 16.46 0.85
C ILE A 89 5.13 16.47 -0.05
N ARG A 90 4.11 17.28 0.24
CA ARG A 90 2.94 17.44 -0.64
C ARG A 90 3.29 18.04 -2.01
N LYS A 91 4.37 18.83 -2.10
CA LYS A 91 4.77 19.54 -3.33
C LYS A 91 5.71 18.73 -4.21
N ILE A 92 6.31 17.64 -3.71
CA ILE A 92 7.31 16.90 -4.49
C ILE A 92 6.68 16.27 -5.74
N PRO A 93 7.44 16.13 -6.85
CA PRO A 93 6.92 15.58 -8.08
C PRO A 93 6.69 14.08 -7.96
N ARG A 94 5.64 13.59 -8.63
CA ARG A 94 5.43 12.16 -8.82
C ARG A 94 6.60 11.56 -9.60
N ASN A 95 7.03 10.36 -9.21
CA ASN A 95 8.12 9.63 -9.89
C ASN A 95 9.44 10.43 -10.00
N ARG A 96 9.72 11.35 -9.08
CA ARG A 96 10.88 12.26 -9.17
C ARG A 96 12.22 11.56 -9.43
N LYS A 97 12.47 10.39 -8.82
CA LYS A 97 13.72 9.62 -9.01
C LYS A 97 13.83 8.96 -10.40
N LYS A 98 12.72 8.81 -11.13
CA LYS A 98 12.69 8.24 -12.49
C LYS A 98 12.70 9.32 -13.58
N ASN A 99 12.25 10.53 -13.26
CA ASN A 99 12.15 11.62 -14.23
C ASN A 99 13.50 12.38 -14.30
N PRO A 100 14.18 12.43 -15.46
CA PRO A 100 15.45 13.16 -15.62
C PRO A 100 15.36 14.63 -15.18
N LYS A 101 14.19 15.26 -15.29
CA LYS A 101 13.96 16.65 -14.86
C LYS A 101 14.15 16.86 -13.34
N TYR A 102 13.92 15.82 -12.54
CA TYR A 102 13.83 15.91 -11.09
C TYR A 102 14.85 15.02 -10.36
N ARG A 103 15.38 13.97 -10.99
CA ARG A 103 16.09 12.88 -10.30
C ARG A 103 17.37 13.33 -9.58
N ASP A 104 18.04 14.35 -10.12
CA ASP A 104 19.34 14.86 -9.65
C ASP A 104 19.18 16.13 -8.79
N LYS A 105 17.94 16.53 -8.46
CA LYS A 105 17.65 17.71 -7.64
C LYS A 105 17.51 17.37 -6.16
N ASP A 106 17.90 18.31 -5.31
CA ASP A 106 17.71 18.19 -3.87
C ASP A 106 16.23 18.30 -3.48
N PHE A 107 15.87 17.72 -2.33
CA PHE A 107 14.51 17.75 -1.80
C PHE A 107 13.96 19.17 -1.66
N HIS A 108 14.74 20.11 -1.12
CA HIS A 108 14.29 21.49 -0.90
C HIS A 108 14.32 22.32 -2.18
N GLU A 109 15.10 21.94 -3.17
CA GLU A 109 15.00 22.54 -4.51
C GLU A 109 13.65 22.20 -5.14
N LEU A 110 13.24 20.93 -5.05
CA LEU A 110 11.97 20.46 -5.61
C LEU A 110 10.77 21.19 -4.98
N THR A 111 10.77 21.44 -3.68
CA THR A 111 9.65 22.11 -3.00
C THR A 111 9.46 23.56 -3.42
N LYS A 112 10.49 24.19 -3.99
CA LYS A 112 10.50 25.56 -4.52
C LYS A 112 10.14 25.62 -6.01
N MET A 113 10.16 24.50 -6.73
CA MET A 113 9.79 24.47 -8.15
C MET A 113 8.28 24.54 -8.35
N ASP A 114 7.85 25.12 -9.48
CA ASP A 114 6.46 25.00 -9.94
C ASP A 114 6.22 23.60 -10.53
N ILE A 115 5.74 22.69 -9.68
CA ILE A 115 5.49 21.29 -10.01
C ILE A 115 4.02 21.12 -10.40
N LYS A 116 3.78 20.80 -11.67
CA LYS A 116 2.44 20.55 -12.22
C LYS A 116 1.86 19.19 -11.80
N ASP A 117 2.71 18.22 -11.49
CA ASP A 117 2.34 16.84 -11.19
C ASP A 117 2.85 16.36 -9.82
N PRO A 118 2.38 16.96 -8.72
CA PRO A 118 2.79 16.56 -7.38
C PRO A 118 2.26 15.16 -7.01
N ILE A 119 2.82 14.59 -5.94
CA ILE A 119 2.30 13.33 -5.40
C ILE A 119 0.82 13.43 -5.00
N SER A 120 0.10 12.32 -5.16
CA SER A 120 -1.30 12.26 -4.77
C SER A 120 -1.48 12.34 -3.25
N THR A 121 -2.66 12.75 -2.78
CA THR A 121 -3.01 12.70 -1.34
C THR A 121 -2.89 11.29 -0.77
N THR A 122 -3.18 10.26 -1.57
CA THR A 122 -3.00 8.85 -1.18
C THR A 122 -1.53 8.52 -0.93
N THR A 123 -0.64 8.96 -1.81
CA THR A 123 0.81 8.77 -1.69
C THR A 123 1.35 9.52 -0.47
N LEU A 124 0.96 10.78 -0.29
CA LEU A 124 1.31 11.58 0.89
C LEU A 124 0.89 10.88 2.19
N ASN A 125 -0.37 10.44 2.29
CA ASN A 125 -0.88 9.74 3.47
C ASN A 125 -0.18 8.40 3.73
N LYS A 126 0.35 7.75 2.69
CA LYS A 126 1.17 6.54 2.83
C LYS A 126 2.50 6.89 3.51
N HIS A 127 3.20 7.92 3.03
CA HIS A 127 4.45 8.37 3.65
C HIS A 127 4.24 8.80 5.11
N LEU A 128 3.25 9.67 5.37
CA LEU A 128 2.91 10.10 6.73
C LEU A 128 2.48 8.93 7.62
N GLY A 129 1.83 7.91 7.05
CA GLY A 129 1.48 6.69 7.75
C GLY A 129 2.69 5.88 8.21
N TRP A 130 3.70 5.75 7.35
CA TRP A 130 4.95 5.08 7.72
C TRP A 130 5.74 5.88 8.76
N CYS A 131 5.84 7.20 8.61
CA CYS A 131 6.51 8.06 9.59
C CYS A 131 5.82 7.98 10.96
N SER A 132 4.49 8.01 10.99
CA SER A 132 3.71 7.82 12.24
C SER A 132 3.97 6.44 12.85
N SER A 133 3.97 5.37 12.05
CA SER A 133 4.23 4.02 12.55
C SER A 133 5.66 3.83 13.06
N PHE A 134 6.63 4.51 12.45
CA PHE A 134 8.01 4.55 12.91
C PHE A 134 8.09 5.25 14.27
N TYR A 135 7.45 6.42 14.44
CA TYR A 135 7.47 7.12 15.73
C TYR A 135 6.65 6.42 16.84
N ASP A 136 5.59 5.70 16.50
CA ASP A 136 4.90 4.83 17.48
C ASP A 136 5.86 3.74 17.99
N TRP A 137 6.67 3.15 17.10
CA TRP A 137 7.72 2.21 17.47
C TRP A 137 8.85 2.89 18.26
N SER A 138 9.26 4.10 17.87
CA SER A 138 10.30 4.87 18.54
C SER A 138 9.94 5.18 19.99
N ILE A 139 8.66 5.49 20.28
CA ILE A 139 8.19 5.67 21.66
C ILE A 139 8.33 4.39 22.47
N ASN A 140 7.85 3.26 21.93
CA ASN A 140 7.90 1.98 22.64
C ASN A 140 9.33 1.56 23.00
N HIS A 141 10.30 2.01 22.22
CA HIS A 141 11.72 1.72 22.44
C HIS A 141 12.47 2.85 23.17
N GLY A 142 11.81 3.98 23.49
CA GLY A 142 12.44 5.10 24.20
C GLY A 142 13.34 6.00 23.33
N TYR A 143 13.19 5.97 22.00
CA TYR A 143 13.87 6.91 21.09
C TYR A 143 13.19 8.29 21.03
N SER A 144 11.93 8.39 21.43
CA SER A 144 11.17 9.65 21.46
C SER A 144 10.04 9.57 22.49
N ASP A 145 9.68 10.69 23.10
CA ASP A 145 8.58 10.73 24.07
C ASP A 145 7.22 10.99 23.41
N ILE A 146 7.22 11.43 22.15
CA ILE A 146 6.02 11.82 21.42
C ILE A 146 6.01 11.23 20.01
N ASN A 147 4.82 11.13 19.43
CA ASN A 147 4.67 10.85 18.00
C ASN A 147 4.32 12.17 17.29
N PRO A 148 5.31 12.86 16.69
CA PRO A 148 5.07 14.15 16.06
C PRO A 148 4.24 14.02 14.77
N PHE A 149 4.09 12.81 14.21
CA PHE A 149 3.28 12.53 13.02
C PHE A 149 1.82 12.12 13.33
N LYS A 150 1.47 11.92 14.60
CA LYS A 150 0.13 11.46 14.99
C LYS A 150 -0.97 12.40 14.50
N GLY A 151 -1.90 11.89 13.69
CA GLY A 151 -3.01 12.68 13.15
C GLY A 151 -2.66 13.58 11.95
N MET A 152 -1.46 13.46 11.36
CA MET A 152 -1.03 14.33 10.26
C MET A 152 -1.66 13.99 8.90
N LYS A 153 -2.27 12.80 8.75
CA LYS A 153 -2.90 12.36 7.49
C LYS A 153 -3.99 13.35 7.05
N LEU A 154 -4.01 13.68 5.76
CA LEU A 154 -5.06 14.48 5.16
C LEU A 154 -6.34 13.66 5.02
N LYS A 155 -7.47 14.25 5.40
CA LYS A 155 -8.78 13.64 5.15
C LYS A 155 -8.97 13.45 3.65
N ARG A 156 -9.32 12.23 3.25
CA ARG A 156 -9.74 11.95 1.88
C ARG A 156 -11.21 12.32 1.74
N THR A 157 -11.55 13.05 0.68
CA THR A 157 -12.93 13.39 0.33
C THR A 157 -13.63 12.22 -0.34
N VAL A 158 -12.89 11.34 -1.03
CA VAL A 158 -13.40 10.19 -1.77
C VAL A 158 -12.74 8.91 -1.29
N ARG A 159 -13.52 7.82 -1.17
CA ARG A 159 -12.96 6.50 -0.86
C ARG A 159 -12.23 5.98 -2.11
N PRO A 160 -11.08 5.30 -1.98
CA PRO A 160 -10.32 4.82 -3.13
C PRO A 160 -11.12 3.93 -4.11
N ARG A 161 -12.14 3.21 -3.62
CA ARG A 161 -13.04 2.42 -4.48
C ARG A 161 -14.01 3.25 -5.31
N ASP A 162 -14.30 4.48 -4.87
CA ASP A 162 -15.23 5.40 -5.52
C ASP A 162 -14.45 6.41 -6.40
N GLU A 163 -13.11 6.39 -6.37
CA GLU A 163 -12.24 7.14 -7.30
C GLU A 163 -12.15 6.49 -8.69
N ARG A 164 -12.62 5.24 -8.83
CA ARG A 164 -12.62 4.50 -10.09
C ARG A 164 -14.03 4.12 -10.46
N ASP A 165 -14.44 4.49 -11.67
CA ASP A 165 -15.72 4.08 -12.20
C ASP A 165 -15.78 2.56 -12.35
N ARG A 166 -16.95 2.00 -12.04
CA ARG A 166 -17.21 0.59 -12.29
C ARG A 166 -17.51 0.43 -13.78
N PHE A 167 -17.01 -0.64 -14.38
CA PHE A 167 -17.44 -1.00 -15.73
C PHE A 167 -18.94 -1.22 -15.75
N ASN A 168 -19.61 -0.52 -16.67
CA ASN A 168 -21.00 -0.78 -16.99
C ASN A 168 -21.10 -1.89 -18.06
N GLU A 169 -22.31 -2.35 -18.34
CA GLU A 169 -22.54 -3.43 -19.31
C GLU A 169 -22.02 -3.08 -20.72
N SER A 170 -22.10 -1.80 -21.13
CA SER A 170 -21.59 -1.36 -22.43
C SER A 170 -20.06 -1.42 -22.50
N ASP A 171 -19.37 -1.13 -21.40
CA ASP A 171 -17.92 -1.27 -21.30
C ASP A 171 -17.51 -2.74 -21.40
N LEU A 172 -18.22 -3.62 -20.68
CA LEU A 172 -17.97 -5.06 -20.73
C LEU A 172 -18.20 -5.62 -22.14
N LYS A 173 -19.27 -5.22 -22.82
CA LYS A 173 -19.53 -5.60 -24.22
C LYS A 173 -18.43 -5.12 -25.17
N LYS A 174 -17.87 -3.93 -24.94
CA LYS A 174 -16.74 -3.41 -25.74
C LYS A 174 -15.45 -4.19 -25.48
N ILE A 175 -15.14 -4.48 -24.21
CA ILE A 175 -13.93 -5.20 -23.80
C ILE A 175 -13.97 -6.64 -24.31
N PHE A 176 -15.05 -7.37 -24.01
CA PHE A 176 -15.19 -8.80 -24.33
C PHE A 176 -15.80 -9.05 -25.73
N GLY A 177 -16.04 -7.99 -26.51
CA GLY A 177 -16.49 -8.13 -27.90
C GLY A 177 -15.45 -8.87 -28.73
N LYS A 178 -15.86 -9.96 -29.41
CA LYS A 178 -14.98 -10.92 -30.12
C LYS A 178 -13.80 -10.28 -30.87
N ARG A 179 -14.07 -9.26 -31.70
CA ARG A 179 -13.03 -8.58 -32.50
C ARG A 179 -11.99 -7.88 -31.63
N ASN A 180 -12.44 -7.15 -30.60
CA ASN A 180 -11.54 -6.44 -29.69
C ASN A 180 -10.79 -7.43 -28.82
N TYR A 181 -11.50 -8.38 -28.21
CA TYR A 181 -10.92 -9.28 -27.24
C TYR A 181 -9.80 -10.12 -27.87
N ILE A 182 -10.08 -10.83 -28.97
CA ILE A 182 -9.09 -11.68 -29.65
C ILE A 182 -7.88 -10.84 -30.12
N HIS A 183 -8.12 -9.66 -30.69
CA HIS A 183 -7.07 -8.79 -31.21
C HIS A 183 -6.14 -8.30 -30.09
N PHE A 184 -6.70 -7.71 -29.02
CA PHE A 184 -5.90 -7.11 -27.95
C PHE A 184 -5.24 -8.15 -27.05
N THR A 185 -5.88 -9.30 -26.81
CA THR A 185 -5.26 -10.36 -25.99
C THR A 185 -4.15 -11.11 -26.73
N LYS A 186 -3.95 -10.87 -28.04
CA LYS A 186 -2.88 -11.48 -28.85
C LYS A 186 -2.81 -13.00 -28.67
N ILE A 187 -3.98 -13.64 -28.65
CA ILE A 187 -4.08 -15.08 -28.40
C ILE A 187 -3.37 -15.91 -29.49
N GLU A 188 -3.32 -15.39 -30.71
CA GLU A 188 -2.59 -15.98 -31.85
C GLU A 188 -1.07 -15.99 -31.62
N GLU A 189 -0.54 -15.03 -30.85
CA GLU A 189 0.85 -14.98 -30.39
C GLU A 189 1.08 -15.85 -29.13
N ARG A 190 0.13 -16.72 -28.77
CA ARG A 190 0.15 -17.61 -27.59
C ARG A 190 0.20 -16.86 -26.26
N ARG A 191 -0.34 -15.64 -26.20
CA ARG A 191 -0.50 -14.85 -24.96
C ARG A 191 -1.73 -15.30 -24.16
N TYR A 192 -1.74 -16.57 -23.76
CA TYR A 192 -2.88 -17.21 -23.09
C TYR A 192 -3.28 -16.50 -21.80
N GLU A 193 -2.32 -15.93 -21.08
CA GLU A 193 -2.57 -15.19 -19.85
C GLU A 193 -3.40 -13.92 -20.10
N LEU A 194 -3.18 -13.22 -21.22
CA LEU A 194 -3.97 -12.04 -21.54
C LEU A 194 -5.39 -12.42 -21.96
N TYR A 195 -5.59 -13.62 -22.51
CA TYR A 195 -6.91 -14.13 -22.88
C TYR A 195 -7.70 -14.67 -21.69
N TRP A 196 -7.08 -15.46 -20.81
CA TRP A 196 -7.81 -16.12 -19.73
C TRP A 196 -7.93 -15.29 -18.47
N VAL A 197 -6.95 -14.45 -18.12
CA VAL A 197 -7.00 -13.67 -16.87
C VAL A 197 -8.21 -12.72 -16.81
N PRO A 198 -8.56 -11.94 -17.86
CA PRO A 198 -9.75 -11.09 -17.80
C PRO A 198 -11.06 -11.89 -17.70
N LEU A 199 -11.17 -13.01 -18.43
CA LEU A 199 -12.32 -13.92 -18.35
C LEU A 199 -12.48 -14.50 -16.94
N ILE A 200 -11.40 -15.04 -16.36
CA ILE A 200 -11.45 -15.56 -14.99
C ILE A 200 -11.82 -14.43 -14.03
N SER A 201 -11.23 -13.24 -14.19
CA SER A 201 -11.49 -12.08 -13.31
C SER A 201 -12.97 -11.69 -13.28
N VAL A 202 -13.61 -11.56 -14.45
CA VAL A 202 -15.01 -11.10 -14.54
C VAL A 202 -16.00 -12.12 -13.97
N PHE A 203 -15.71 -13.42 -14.13
CA PHE A 203 -16.62 -14.49 -13.68
C PHE A 203 -16.38 -14.98 -12.26
N SER A 204 -15.21 -14.75 -11.67
CA SER A 204 -14.84 -15.27 -10.34
C SER A 204 -14.61 -14.20 -9.28
N GLY A 205 -14.33 -12.95 -9.67
CA GLY A 205 -13.91 -11.89 -8.75
C GLY A 205 -12.59 -12.16 -8.04
N LEU A 206 -11.79 -13.12 -8.54
CA LEU A 206 -10.44 -13.36 -8.03
C LEU A 206 -9.55 -12.14 -8.28
N ARG A 207 -8.64 -11.88 -7.35
CA ARG A 207 -7.64 -10.81 -7.52
C ARG A 207 -6.66 -11.22 -8.61
N LEU A 208 -6.12 -10.24 -9.34
CA LEU A 208 -5.11 -10.48 -10.38
C LEU A 208 -3.99 -11.43 -9.91
N GLY A 209 -3.42 -11.17 -8.73
CA GLY A 209 -2.36 -12.00 -8.16
C GLY A 209 -2.78 -13.36 -7.66
N GLU A 210 -4.08 -13.60 -7.42
CA GLU A 210 -4.60 -14.94 -7.15
C GLU A 210 -4.67 -15.73 -8.47
N ILE A 211 -5.08 -15.10 -9.58
CA ILE A 211 -5.23 -15.74 -10.90
C ILE A 211 -3.86 -16.03 -11.53
N THR A 212 -2.95 -15.05 -11.55
CA THR A 212 -1.64 -15.20 -12.22
C THR A 212 -0.70 -16.17 -11.51
N SER A 213 -0.99 -16.52 -10.26
CA SER A 213 -0.24 -17.51 -9.47
C SER A 213 -0.97 -18.85 -9.33
N LEU A 214 -2.07 -19.08 -10.07
CA LEU A 214 -2.80 -20.35 -10.01
C LEU A 214 -1.92 -21.52 -10.45
N TYR A 215 -1.76 -22.48 -9.55
CA TYR A 215 -1.27 -23.81 -9.90
C TYR A 215 -2.40 -24.66 -10.47
N LEU A 216 -2.05 -25.63 -11.31
CA LEU A 216 -3.02 -26.50 -11.96
C LEU A 216 -3.79 -27.35 -10.93
N ASP A 217 -3.17 -27.73 -9.82
CA ASP A 217 -3.81 -28.47 -8.73
C ASP A 217 -4.77 -27.61 -7.88
N ASN A 218 -4.67 -26.29 -7.97
CA ASN A 218 -5.67 -25.39 -7.39
C ASN A 218 -6.94 -25.31 -8.23
N ILE A 219 -6.94 -25.87 -9.45
CA ILE A 219 -8.13 -25.96 -10.31
C ILE A 219 -8.55 -27.40 -10.30
N ARG A 220 -9.58 -27.72 -9.51
CA ARG A 220 -9.96 -29.12 -9.25
C ARG A 220 -11.46 -29.29 -9.20
N GLU A 221 -11.90 -30.52 -9.43
CA GLU A 221 -13.27 -30.90 -9.12
C GLU A 221 -13.44 -31.13 -7.63
N ILE A 222 -14.54 -30.62 -7.08
CA ILE A 222 -15.03 -31.03 -5.76
C ILE A 222 -16.38 -31.69 -5.91
N SER A 223 -16.62 -32.72 -5.11
CA SER A 223 -17.93 -33.34 -4.93
C SER A 223 -18.50 -32.90 -3.58
N GLY A 224 -19.80 -32.65 -3.53
CA GLY A 224 -20.53 -32.41 -2.28
C GLY A 224 -21.52 -33.54 -2.04
N ASN A 225 -21.94 -33.73 -0.80
CA ASN A 225 -22.80 -34.85 -0.38
C ASN A 225 -24.12 -35.00 -1.19
N HIS A 226 -24.56 -33.97 -1.92
CA HIS A 226 -25.77 -33.98 -2.76
C HIS A 226 -25.63 -33.24 -4.10
N ARG A 227 -24.43 -33.09 -4.65
CA ARG A 227 -24.22 -32.32 -5.89
C ARG A 227 -23.30 -33.05 -6.86
N GLU A 228 -23.60 -32.91 -8.15
CA GLU A 228 -22.68 -33.20 -9.24
C GLU A 228 -21.33 -32.52 -9.00
N LYS A 229 -20.26 -33.13 -9.53
CA LYS A 229 -18.91 -32.58 -9.45
C LYS A 229 -18.89 -31.17 -10.04
N ARG A 230 -18.15 -30.26 -9.39
CA ARG A 230 -17.96 -28.91 -9.89
C ARG A 230 -16.49 -28.54 -9.87
N TRP A 231 -16.04 -27.92 -10.94
CA TRP A 231 -14.74 -27.27 -11.00
C TRP A 231 -14.71 -26.04 -10.08
N VAL A 232 -13.62 -25.90 -9.35
CA VAL A 232 -13.38 -24.77 -8.45
C VAL A 232 -11.95 -24.26 -8.58
N PHE A 233 -11.77 -22.96 -8.33
CA PHE A 233 -10.50 -22.37 -7.95
C PHE A 233 -10.35 -22.47 -6.43
N ASP A 234 -9.40 -23.26 -5.96
CA ASP A 234 -9.06 -23.43 -4.56
C ASP A 234 -8.01 -22.40 -4.14
N ILE A 235 -8.44 -21.31 -3.51
CA ILE A 235 -7.56 -20.23 -3.07
C ILE A 235 -7.15 -20.52 -1.64
N VAL A 236 -5.93 -21.02 -1.48
CA VAL A 236 -5.36 -21.43 -0.19
C VAL A 236 -3.96 -20.85 0.01
N GLU A 237 -3.52 -20.86 1.27
CA GLU A 237 -2.15 -20.56 1.63
C GLU A 237 -1.31 -21.83 1.47
N GLU A 238 -0.16 -21.72 0.81
CA GLU A 238 0.70 -22.85 0.46
C GLU A 238 2.14 -22.50 0.85
N PRO A 239 2.53 -22.75 2.11
CA PRO A 239 3.84 -22.35 2.64
C PRO A 239 5.03 -22.91 1.85
N GLU A 240 4.86 -24.10 1.27
CA GLU A 240 5.88 -24.76 0.44
C GLU A 240 6.12 -24.05 -0.91
N ARG A 241 5.18 -23.20 -1.34
CA ARG A 241 5.25 -22.44 -2.60
C ARG A 241 5.65 -21.00 -2.31
N THR A 242 6.96 -20.75 -2.34
CA THR A 242 7.55 -19.44 -2.00
C THR A 242 7.17 -18.30 -2.95
N ASP A 243 6.58 -18.61 -4.10
CA ASP A 243 6.12 -17.66 -5.11
C ASP A 243 4.62 -17.31 -4.96
N LYS A 244 3.91 -17.97 -4.05
CA LYS A 244 2.48 -17.80 -3.83
C LYS A 244 2.17 -17.38 -2.40
N HIS A 245 1.43 -16.28 -2.28
CA HIS A 245 1.04 -15.75 -0.99
C HIS A 245 -0.34 -15.15 -1.01
N LEU A 246 -1.16 -15.55 -0.04
CA LEU A 246 -2.42 -14.88 0.22
C LEU A 246 -2.16 -13.49 0.82
N LYS A 247 -3.00 -12.52 0.45
CA LYS A 247 -2.89 -11.16 0.98
C LYS A 247 -3.29 -11.09 2.46
N THR A 248 -4.25 -11.92 2.87
CA THR A 248 -4.77 -12.00 4.25
C THR A 248 -5.25 -13.42 4.53
N LYS A 249 -5.37 -13.80 5.81
CA LYS A 249 -5.99 -15.09 6.20
C LYS A 249 -7.42 -15.24 5.65
N SER A 250 -8.16 -14.14 5.57
CA SER A 250 -9.52 -14.11 5.00
C SER A 250 -9.59 -14.34 3.48
N SER A 251 -8.45 -14.33 2.78
CA SER A 251 -8.41 -14.60 1.33
C SER A 251 -8.66 -16.08 1.00
N ARG A 252 -8.48 -16.99 1.97
CA ARG A 252 -8.66 -18.43 1.77
C ARG A 252 -10.13 -18.74 1.49
N ARG A 253 -10.41 -19.32 0.32
CA ARG A 253 -11.77 -19.64 -0.13
C ARG A 253 -11.78 -20.58 -1.32
N ILE A 254 -12.88 -21.30 -1.49
CA ILE A 254 -13.18 -22.05 -2.71
C ILE A 254 -14.10 -21.20 -3.58
N VAL A 255 -13.74 -20.99 -4.85
CA VAL A 255 -14.53 -20.22 -5.81
C VAL A 255 -14.99 -21.13 -6.95
N PRO A 256 -16.30 -21.32 -7.19
CA PRO A 256 -16.78 -22.10 -8.32
C PRO A 256 -16.28 -21.54 -9.67
N VAL A 257 -15.85 -22.42 -10.57
CA VAL A 257 -15.59 -22.06 -11.96
C VAL A 257 -16.95 -21.85 -12.63
N HIS A 258 -17.17 -20.67 -13.19
CA HIS A 258 -18.42 -20.33 -13.85
C HIS A 258 -18.60 -21.15 -15.15
N ASN A 259 -19.85 -21.53 -15.46
CA ASN A 259 -20.16 -22.36 -16.64
C ASN A 259 -19.63 -21.76 -17.94
N THR A 260 -19.72 -20.43 -18.12
CA THR A 260 -19.16 -19.75 -19.29
C THR A 260 -17.66 -20.00 -19.48
N LEU A 261 -16.87 -20.15 -18.41
CA LEU A 261 -15.44 -20.48 -18.54
C LEU A 261 -15.26 -21.94 -19.03
N ILE A 262 -16.12 -22.84 -18.56
CA ILE A 262 -16.13 -24.24 -18.99
C ILE A 262 -16.55 -24.34 -20.46
N GLU A 263 -17.63 -23.67 -20.86
CA GLU A 263 -18.11 -23.60 -22.25
C GLU A 263 -17.08 -22.98 -23.20
N LEU A 264 -16.29 -22.01 -22.73
CA LEU A 264 -15.18 -21.43 -23.48
C LEU A 264 -13.95 -22.34 -23.60
N GLY A 265 -13.97 -23.50 -22.95
CA GLY A 265 -12.93 -24.51 -23.06
C GLY A 265 -11.81 -24.41 -22.04
N LEU A 266 -12.03 -23.82 -20.85
CA LEU A 266 -10.97 -23.65 -19.85
C LEU A 266 -10.40 -24.99 -19.39
N VAL A 267 -11.25 -26.00 -19.20
CA VAL A 267 -10.83 -27.33 -18.72
C VAL A 267 -10.02 -28.03 -19.81
N GLU A 268 -10.52 -28.00 -21.04
CA GLU A 268 -9.86 -28.55 -22.24
C GLU A 268 -8.51 -27.86 -22.46
N PHE A 269 -8.44 -26.56 -22.27
CA PHE A 269 -7.19 -25.80 -22.34
C PHE A 269 -6.18 -26.28 -21.29
N ILE A 270 -6.61 -26.49 -20.04
CA ILE A 270 -5.75 -27.02 -18.98
C ILE A 270 -5.24 -28.42 -19.32
N GLU A 271 -6.10 -29.30 -19.82
CA GLU A 271 -5.70 -30.67 -20.20
C GLU A 271 -4.73 -30.67 -21.40
N LEU A 272 -4.92 -29.78 -22.37
CA LEU A 272 -3.97 -29.58 -23.46
C LEU A 272 -2.61 -29.08 -22.96
N LEU A 273 -2.59 -28.16 -21.97
CA LEU A 273 -1.35 -27.70 -21.36
C LEU A 273 -0.60 -28.86 -20.67
N LYS A 274 -1.29 -29.68 -19.86
CA LYS A 274 -0.70 -30.85 -19.19
C LYS A 274 -0.17 -31.88 -20.19
N LYS A 275 -0.92 -32.13 -21.27
CA LYS A 275 -0.52 -33.09 -22.31
C LYS A 275 0.73 -32.62 -23.06
N LYS A 276 0.82 -31.32 -23.33
CA LYS A 276 1.95 -30.73 -24.06
C LYS A 276 3.20 -30.60 -23.19
N ASP A 277 3.02 -30.31 -21.91
CA ASP A 277 4.09 -30.13 -20.93
C ASP A 277 3.71 -30.84 -19.62
N PRO A 278 4.08 -32.14 -19.47
CA PRO A 278 3.73 -32.93 -18.29
C PRO A 278 4.35 -32.42 -16.99
N THR A 279 5.39 -31.59 -17.06
CA THR A 279 6.05 -31.00 -15.88
C THR A 279 5.52 -29.61 -15.55
N ARG A 280 4.52 -29.11 -16.28
CA ARG A 280 3.88 -27.83 -16.00
C ARG A 280 3.13 -27.88 -14.67
N GLU A 281 3.43 -26.92 -13.82
CA GLU A 281 2.78 -26.80 -12.50
C GLU A 281 1.74 -25.68 -12.45
N ARG A 282 1.94 -24.59 -13.23
CA ARG A 282 1.11 -23.38 -13.17
C ARG A 282 0.23 -23.21 -14.39
N LEU A 283 -0.90 -22.52 -14.24
CA LEU A 283 -1.79 -22.19 -15.36
C LEU A 283 -1.13 -21.23 -16.35
N PHE A 284 -0.35 -20.26 -15.85
CA PHE A 284 0.36 -19.26 -16.65
C PHE A 284 1.86 -19.28 -16.36
N GLN A 285 2.52 -20.40 -16.68
CA GLN A 285 3.94 -20.62 -16.40
C GLN A 285 4.87 -19.64 -17.15
N GLU A 286 4.39 -19.02 -18.22
CA GLU A 286 5.05 -17.99 -19.03
C GLU A 286 5.26 -16.68 -18.26
N LEU A 287 4.47 -16.45 -17.21
CA LEU A 287 4.59 -15.26 -16.38
C LEU A 287 5.87 -15.33 -15.54
N LYS A 288 6.72 -14.32 -15.71
CA LYS A 288 7.96 -14.15 -14.94
C LYS A 288 7.65 -13.55 -13.58
N LEU A 289 8.27 -14.11 -12.55
CA LEU A 289 8.19 -13.56 -11.20
C LEU A 289 8.93 -12.22 -11.17
N SER A 290 8.26 -11.17 -10.68
CA SER A 290 8.84 -9.84 -10.54
C SER A 290 8.28 -9.17 -9.29
N GLU A 291 9.17 -8.67 -8.42
CA GLU A 291 8.77 -8.02 -7.16
C GLU A 291 7.84 -8.91 -6.29
N GLY A 292 8.12 -10.21 -6.25
CA GLY A 292 7.39 -11.19 -5.43
C GLY A 292 5.97 -11.51 -5.89
N ASN A 293 5.64 -11.29 -7.17
CA ASN A 293 4.37 -11.73 -7.77
C ASN A 293 4.48 -11.85 -9.31
N TYR A 294 3.42 -12.38 -9.94
CA TYR A 294 3.32 -12.60 -11.39
C TYR A 294 2.49 -11.53 -12.13
N ASN A 295 2.15 -10.43 -11.46
CA ASN A 295 1.15 -9.49 -11.99
C ASN A 295 1.71 -8.59 -13.10
N LYS A 296 3.01 -8.29 -13.09
CA LYS A 296 3.61 -7.18 -13.85
C LYS A 296 3.14 -7.14 -15.30
N ASN A 297 3.35 -8.23 -16.04
CA ASN A 297 3.03 -8.30 -17.47
C ASN A 297 1.54 -8.13 -17.78
N VAL A 298 0.67 -8.62 -16.90
CA VAL A 298 -0.79 -8.54 -17.09
C VAL A 298 -1.31 -7.18 -16.61
N SER A 299 -0.75 -6.64 -15.54
CA SER A 299 -1.15 -5.34 -14.98
C SER A 299 -0.83 -4.16 -15.88
N THR A 300 0.13 -4.30 -16.81
CA THR A 300 0.45 -3.28 -17.82
C THR A 300 -0.40 -3.39 -19.08
N PHE A 301 -1.14 -4.49 -19.23
CA PHE A 301 -2.06 -4.71 -20.35
C PHE A 301 -3.41 -4.01 -20.13
N PHE A 302 -3.89 -4.00 -18.88
CA PHE A 302 -5.07 -3.24 -18.45
C PHE A 302 -4.74 -1.78 -18.18
#